data_AF-A0AAJ4Y2X6-F1
#
_entry.id   AF-A0AAJ4Y2X6-F1
#
_cell.length_a   1.000
_cell.length_b   1.000
_cell.length_c   1.000
_cell.angle_alpha   90.00
_cell.angle_beta   90.00
_cell.angle_gamma   90.00
#
_symmetry.space_group_name_H-M   'P 1'
#
loop_
_entity.id
_entity.type
_entity.pdbx_description
1 polymer ?
#
loop_
_entity_poly.entity_id
_entity_poly.type
_entity_poly.pdbx_seq_one_letter_code
_entity_poly.pdbx_strand_id
1 'polypeptide(L)'
;MSQPPSEPPQGGFGAPQDQPPTPSTPPVPPAAPAQGGFGAPPNAPQGTPPPPAGPPAPGYGYPQQPGPYAQPGPYAQPPQQPAGPYAQPPQQPGPYAQPGPYAQPGPYGQQPAYGQQPGYGSGYGYPGQAQYPGGPGTPPPPPGGSKSPFKGRPAMVVGAAVAALLVVGGTVWAVSGKGGDDGKKPVAQDSKGGKASSSADPVNPGDGSGNGGGDPENLNAGRQAGEAKVLWYKQAPDAPGSGADAPGLWITDKAAVKAAYKQVFAYNVGDGKPAWDPITFPQPICAVTPQKTSDDKVVVAYKSGAGDNAKCNQLQLIDLGTGAKGWSGKVADGALFDSTLTIELSVTGKTLMVGRSQSGTAYDITSGKKLWDKTNYGQACYPAAFAGGAKLLSVASCGAATDTEHDEVQQLDPATGKAKWTTKIPKGWTVERTYSVDPVVIYMTNKDQKKVNVTTFKDNGAVRSQLKSSDAFRPECGFAILDRDLTGCFGTAADANTLYLPTEAKSGANEIVAFDLSTGKEKWRVKSPADESMLPLKMDGTRLIAYVEPSYDAGGQIVSIPTTGSSHRPTKLLQNPQGTASVENGFFSKAVDYVDGRFYLSTTRLTGNDQSKEKLMLAYGK
;
A
#
# COMPACT_ATOMS: atom_id res chain seq x y z
N MET A 1 -7.05 -40.60 -49.82
CA MET A 1 -7.01 -41.92 -50.51
C MET A 1 -6.28 -42.86 -49.57
N SER A 2 -6.80 -44.03 -49.18
CA SER A 2 -7.97 -44.79 -49.70
C SER A 2 -8.91 -45.27 -48.57
N GLN A 3 -9.94 -46.06 -48.87
CA GLN A 3 -11.05 -46.43 -47.95
C GLN A 3 -11.30 -47.99 -47.95
N PRO A 4 -12.39 -48.58 -47.38
CA PRO A 4 -12.31 -49.70 -46.40
C PRO A 4 -12.81 -51.06 -46.97
N PRO A 5 -13.16 -52.10 -46.14
CA PRO A 5 -14.52 -52.18 -45.55
C PRO A 5 -14.75 -52.95 -44.20
N SER A 6 -15.84 -52.56 -43.50
CA SER A 6 -16.82 -53.34 -42.66
C SER A 6 -16.46 -54.43 -41.62
N GLU A 7 -16.77 -54.17 -40.33
CA GLU A 7 -17.84 -54.75 -39.44
C GLU A 7 -18.26 -56.27 -39.46
N PRO A 8 -19.00 -56.84 -38.44
CA PRO A 8 -19.85 -56.19 -37.40
C PRO A 8 -19.79 -56.77 -35.94
N PRO A 9 -20.52 -56.15 -34.98
CA PRO A 9 -20.88 -56.73 -33.67
C PRO A 9 -22.33 -57.26 -33.59
N GLN A 10 -22.62 -58.11 -32.59
CA GLN A 10 -23.98 -58.45 -32.09
C GLN A 10 -24.35 -57.44 -30.98
N GLY A 11 -25.59 -57.01 -30.66
CA GLY A 11 -26.97 -57.49 -30.90
C GLY A 11 -27.72 -57.47 -29.54
N GLY A 12 -28.97 -57.02 -29.35
CA GLY A 12 -29.98 -56.45 -30.25
C GLY A 12 -31.15 -55.74 -29.49
N PHE A 13 -32.23 -55.39 -30.19
CA PHE A 13 -33.41 -54.60 -29.75
C PHE A 13 -34.34 -55.33 -28.75
N GLY A 14 -35.27 -54.69 -28.00
CA GLY A 14 -35.58 -53.25 -27.80
C GLY A 14 -37.04 -52.97 -27.32
N ALA A 15 -37.30 -51.71 -26.90
CA ALA A 15 -38.61 -51.02 -26.72
C ALA A 15 -39.63 -51.43 -25.60
N PRO A 16 -40.56 -50.53 -25.15
CA PRO A 16 -41.32 -50.67 -23.89
C PRO A 16 -42.87 -50.48 -23.96
N GLN A 17 -43.59 -50.69 -22.83
CA GLN A 17 -44.91 -50.16 -22.35
C GLN A 17 -45.53 -51.19 -21.34
N ASP A 18 -46.36 -50.88 -20.33
CA ASP A 18 -46.80 -49.62 -19.68
C ASP A 18 -47.38 -49.89 -18.25
N GLN A 19 -47.20 -48.96 -17.29
CA GLN A 19 -47.97 -48.75 -16.01
C GLN A 19 -48.17 -49.90 -14.97
N PRO A 20 -48.71 -49.65 -13.74
CA PRO A 20 -48.75 -48.42 -12.91
C PRO A 20 -48.10 -48.59 -11.49
N PRO A 21 -47.75 -47.50 -10.76
CA PRO A 21 -47.09 -47.60 -9.44
C PRO A 21 -47.91 -47.07 -8.23
N THR A 22 -48.20 -47.93 -7.24
CA THR A 22 -48.70 -47.55 -5.88
C THR A 22 -48.45 -48.69 -4.86
N PRO A 23 -48.37 -48.44 -3.54
CA PRO A 23 -47.84 -47.26 -2.87
C PRO A 23 -46.89 -47.60 -1.69
N SER A 24 -45.85 -46.78 -1.45
CA SER A 24 -45.08 -46.81 -0.20
C SER A 24 -44.75 -45.38 0.26
N THR A 25 -45.15 -45.05 1.49
CA THR A 25 -45.09 -43.70 2.08
C THR A 25 -43.70 -43.36 2.67
N PRO A 26 -43.36 -42.06 2.83
CA PRO A 26 -41.97 -41.61 2.86
C PRO A 26 -41.34 -41.49 4.27
N PRO A 27 -39.99 -41.49 4.37
CA PRO A 27 -39.27 -41.05 5.56
C PRO A 27 -39.14 -39.51 5.61
N VAL A 28 -39.50 -38.91 6.75
CA VAL A 28 -39.36 -37.47 7.05
C VAL A 28 -39.11 -37.31 8.59
N PRO A 29 -38.72 -36.13 9.10
CA PRO A 29 -37.34 -35.73 9.34
C PRO A 29 -36.95 -35.65 10.84
N PRO A 30 -35.67 -35.42 11.18
CA PRO A 30 -35.29 -34.91 12.49
C PRO A 30 -35.50 -33.38 12.58
N ALA A 31 -36.27 -32.89 13.55
CA ALA A 31 -36.49 -31.46 13.79
C ALA A 31 -36.82 -31.12 15.25
N ALA A 32 -36.35 -29.93 15.69
CA ALA A 32 -36.60 -29.29 17.00
C ALA A 32 -36.04 -30.05 18.25
N PRO A 33 -35.88 -29.34 19.39
CA PRO A 33 -37.04 -29.11 20.27
C PRO A 33 -37.22 -27.65 20.75
N ALA A 34 -38.48 -27.19 20.84
CA ALA A 34 -38.82 -25.90 21.50
C ALA A 34 -40.31 -25.80 21.93
N GLN A 35 -40.53 -25.22 23.14
CA GLN A 35 -41.76 -24.60 23.70
C GLN A 35 -43.00 -25.45 24.15
N GLY A 36 -43.61 -24.97 25.26
CA GLY A 36 -44.98 -25.29 25.75
C GLY A 36 -45.06 -26.21 27.00
N GLY A 37 -45.84 -25.93 28.07
CA GLY A 37 -46.53 -24.69 28.50
C GLY A 37 -47.68 -24.91 29.53
N PHE A 38 -47.70 -24.14 30.64
CA PHE A 38 -48.77 -24.01 31.68
C PHE A 38 -49.09 -25.25 32.57
N GLY A 39 -49.41 -25.16 33.88
CA GLY A 39 -49.41 -24.05 34.86
C GLY A 39 -49.95 -24.45 36.28
N ALA A 40 -50.01 -23.48 37.22
CA ALA A 40 -50.64 -23.49 38.60
C ALA A 40 -49.75 -23.74 39.88
N PRO A 41 -50.14 -23.23 41.09
CA PRO A 41 -49.28 -23.01 42.31
C PRO A 41 -49.68 -23.92 43.53
N PRO A 42 -49.20 -23.80 44.83
CA PRO A 42 -48.52 -22.66 45.52
C PRO A 42 -47.43 -22.93 46.63
N ASN A 43 -46.98 -21.84 47.28
CA ASN A 43 -46.32 -21.67 48.62
C ASN A 43 -44.80 -21.98 48.88
N ALA A 44 -43.99 -20.89 48.90
CA ALA A 44 -43.07 -20.37 49.96
C ALA A 44 -42.11 -21.26 50.81
N PRO A 45 -41.00 -20.72 51.44
CA PRO A 45 -40.40 -19.37 51.42
C PRO A 45 -38.86 -19.32 51.13
N GLN A 46 -38.21 -18.18 51.41
CA GLN A 46 -36.88 -17.69 50.95
C GLN A 46 -35.60 -18.28 51.61
N GLY A 47 -34.45 -18.10 50.94
CA GLY A 47 -33.09 -18.10 51.54
C GLY A 47 -32.01 -17.61 50.54
N THR A 48 -31.05 -16.77 50.97
CA THR A 48 -30.06 -16.08 50.09
C THR A 48 -28.60 -16.25 50.55
N PRO A 49 -27.63 -16.49 49.64
CA PRO A 49 -26.20 -16.59 49.98
C PRO A 49 -25.42 -15.25 49.88
N PRO A 50 -24.47 -14.96 50.80
CA PRO A 50 -23.64 -13.73 50.77
C PRO A 50 -22.26 -13.91 50.07
N PRO A 51 -21.57 -12.81 49.69
CA PRO A 51 -20.28 -12.84 48.97
C PRO A 51 -19.03 -12.81 49.88
N PRO A 52 -17.81 -13.12 49.35
CA PRO A 52 -16.54 -13.03 50.10
C PRO A 52 -16.02 -11.60 50.30
N ALA A 53 -15.21 -11.38 51.34
CA ALA A 53 -14.69 -10.06 51.73
C ALA A 53 -13.23 -10.08 52.24
N GLY A 54 -12.65 -8.89 52.37
CA GLY A 54 -11.39 -8.54 53.05
C GLY A 54 -11.21 -7.01 53.02
N PRO A 55 -10.11 -6.42 53.53
CA PRO A 55 -9.00 -6.95 54.32
C PRO A 55 -9.02 -6.39 55.77
N PRO A 56 -7.93 -6.55 56.56
CA PRO A 56 -7.60 -5.50 57.55
C PRO A 56 -6.09 -5.18 57.73
N ALA A 57 -5.84 -3.95 58.22
CA ALA A 57 -4.62 -3.36 58.79
C ALA A 57 -5.09 -2.23 59.76
N PRO A 58 -4.28 -1.55 60.62
CA PRO A 58 -2.81 -1.42 60.63
C PRO A 58 -2.12 -1.51 62.04
N GLY A 59 -0.83 -1.16 62.12
CA GLY A 59 -0.06 -0.95 63.37
C GLY A 59 1.26 -0.18 63.10
N TYR A 60 1.78 0.56 64.09
CA TYR A 60 2.88 1.54 63.92
C TYR A 60 4.15 1.20 64.75
N GLY A 61 5.35 1.60 64.29
CA GLY A 61 6.58 1.61 65.10
C GLY A 61 7.89 2.01 64.37
N TYR A 62 8.65 2.92 64.99
CA TYR A 62 10.05 3.36 64.74
C TYR A 62 10.64 3.70 66.15
N PRO A 63 11.97 3.91 66.41
CA PRO A 63 13.00 4.45 65.51
C PRO A 63 14.45 3.88 65.64
N GLN A 64 15.41 4.63 65.06
CA GLN A 64 16.86 4.75 65.33
C GLN A 64 17.93 3.98 64.50
N GLN A 65 19.08 4.65 64.46
CA GLN A 65 20.37 4.37 63.80
C GLN A 65 21.46 4.52 64.90
N PRO A 66 22.61 3.81 64.86
CA PRO A 66 23.82 4.40 64.27
C PRO A 66 24.78 3.37 63.61
N GLY A 67 25.91 3.83 63.06
CA GLY A 67 27.13 3.01 62.80
C GLY A 67 28.23 3.27 63.85
N PRO A 68 29.54 3.19 63.53
CA PRO A 68 30.24 2.60 62.36
C PRO A 68 31.50 1.74 62.73
N TYR A 69 32.37 1.44 61.74
CA TYR A 69 33.81 1.02 61.81
C TYR A 69 34.27 -0.47 61.77
N ALA A 70 35.29 -0.69 60.91
CA ALA A 70 36.55 -1.46 61.02
C ALA A 70 36.66 -3.00 61.32
N GLN A 71 37.28 -3.71 60.34
CA GLN A 71 38.42 -4.68 60.40
C GLN A 71 38.99 -5.14 61.77
N PRO A 72 39.40 -6.43 61.92
CA PRO A 72 40.74 -6.88 61.43
C PRO A 72 40.89 -8.35 60.91
N GLY A 73 42.07 -8.66 60.32
CA GLY A 73 42.55 -10.02 59.94
C GLY A 73 43.44 -10.70 61.02
N PRO A 74 44.56 -11.42 60.72
CA PRO A 74 45.38 -11.40 59.48
C PRO A 74 46.07 -12.74 59.03
N TYR A 75 47.11 -12.61 58.16
CA TYR A 75 48.01 -13.61 57.51
C TYR A 75 47.41 -14.34 56.27
N ALA A 76 48.14 -14.84 55.25
CA ALA A 76 49.57 -14.88 54.82
C ALA A 76 49.63 -14.76 53.25
N GLN A 77 50.69 -14.43 52.47
CA GLN A 77 52.18 -14.43 52.55
C GLN A 77 52.87 -15.79 52.23
N PRO A 78 54.01 -15.86 51.48
CA PRO A 78 54.49 -15.00 50.35
C PRO A 78 55.24 -15.83 49.24
N PRO A 79 56.13 -15.27 48.36
CA PRO A 79 56.36 -13.91 47.83
C PRO A 79 56.04 -13.89 46.29
N GLN A 80 56.64 -13.21 45.29
CA GLN A 80 57.75 -12.26 45.06
C GLN A 80 57.35 -11.20 43.96
N GLN A 81 58.19 -10.19 43.70
CA GLN A 81 58.13 -9.24 42.57
C GLN A 81 59.53 -8.61 42.33
N PRO A 82 59.79 -7.80 41.26
CA PRO A 82 59.71 -6.33 41.42
C PRO A 82 59.40 -5.49 40.13
N ALA A 83 59.49 -4.15 40.27
CA ALA A 83 59.26 -3.06 39.27
C ALA A 83 60.38 -2.92 38.19
N GLY A 84 60.48 -1.89 37.31
CA GLY A 84 59.94 -0.52 37.25
C GLY A 84 60.29 0.25 35.93
N PRO A 85 60.18 1.61 35.85
CA PRO A 85 59.92 2.34 34.58
C PRO A 85 60.98 3.33 34.00
N TYR A 86 60.72 3.79 32.75
CA TYR A 86 61.28 4.93 31.93
C TYR A 86 62.67 4.84 31.25
N ALA A 87 62.71 5.03 29.90
CA ALA A 87 63.85 5.59 29.11
C ALA A 87 63.55 5.86 27.60
N GLN A 88 64.31 6.78 26.97
CA GLN A 88 64.55 7.04 25.51
C GLN A 88 65.83 7.91 25.38
N PRO A 89 66.46 8.13 24.19
CA PRO A 89 66.71 7.31 22.98
C PRO A 89 68.25 7.07 22.78
N PRO A 90 68.75 6.51 21.64
CA PRO A 90 69.55 7.32 20.66
C PRO A 90 69.53 6.82 19.17
N GLN A 91 70.51 7.20 18.32
CA GLN A 91 70.51 7.08 16.83
C GLN A 91 71.78 6.41 16.19
N GLN A 92 71.63 5.88 14.94
CA GLN A 92 72.57 5.90 13.76
C GLN A 92 73.98 5.21 13.88
N PRO A 93 74.66 4.72 12.79
CA PRO A 93 74.98 5.42 11.51
C PRO A 93 74.90 4.63 10.17
N GLY A 94 75.14 5.32 9.03
CA GLY A 94 75.29 4.80 7.64
C GLY A 94 76.76 4.63 7.18
N PRO A 95 77.18 4.86 5.89
CA PRO A 95 76.57 5.76 4.87
C PRO A 95 76.66 5.36 3.35
N TYR A 96 76.49 6.36 2.44
CA TYR A 96 76.55 6.40 0.95
C TYR A 96 75.22 6.08 0.19
N ALA A 97 74.90 6.53 -1.05
CA ALA A 97 75.57 7.35 -2.10
C ALA A 97 74.56 8.20 -2.96
N GLN A 98 75.04 9.05 -3.91
CA GLN A 98 74.31 9.91 -4.90
C GLN A 98 75.29 10.39 -6.03
N PRO A 99 74.99 11.26 -7.07
CA PRO A 99 73.77 12.04 -7.45
C PRO A 99 73.40 12.03 -8.99
N GLY A 100 72.51 12.94 -9.47
CA GLY A 100 72.66 13.61 -10.81
C GLY A 100 71.47 13.66 -11.83
N PRO A 101 71.14 14.82 -12.48
CA PRO A 101 70.11 14.98 -13.56
C PRO A 101 70.62 15.58 -14.92
N TYR A 102 69.76 15.75 -15.96
CA TYR A 102 69.62 16.92 -16.91
C TYR A 102 68.98 16.64 -18.32
N ALA A 103 68.27 17.66 -18.87
CA ALA A 103 68.09 18.08 -20.30
C ALA A 103 67.03 17.48 -21.31
N GLN A 104 66.78 18.28 -22.38
CA GLN A 104 65.75 18.27 -23.47
C GLN A 104 66.29 17.70 -24.84
N PRO A 105 65.65 17.77 -26.06
CA PRO A 105 64.41 18.46 -26.57
C PRO A 105 63.49 17.59 -27.51
N GLY A 106 62.65 18.20 -28.37
CA GLY A 106 61.91 17.53 -29.47
C GLY A 106 61.51 18.46 -30.65
N PRO A 107 60.99 17.95 -31.81
CA PRO A 107 60.44 18.82 -32.88
C PRO A 107 59.16 18.37 -33.65
N TYR A 108 58.35 19.36 -34.07
CA TYR A 108 57.48 19.53 -35.27
C TYR A 108 56.92 18.34 -36.12
N GLY A 109 55.66 18.48 -36.61
CA GLY A 109 55.28 17.86 -37.91
C GLY A 109 53.80 17.76 -38.37
N GLN A 110 53.30 18.79 -39.06
CA GLN A 110 52.35 18.76 -40.22
C GLN A 110 50.87 18.32 -40.14
N GLN A 111 50.07 18.98 -41.00
CA GLN A 111 48.69 18.68 -41.46
C GLN A 111 48.75 18.07 -42.89
N PRO A 112 47.67 17.53 -43.49
CA PRO A 112 46.69 18.39 -44.19
C PRO A 112 45.23 17.85 -44.16
N ALA A 113 44.30 18.56 -44.81
CA ALA A 113 42.91 18.15 -45.01
C ALA A 113 42.47 18.31 -46.48
N TYR A 114 41.57 17.44 -46.98
CA TYR A 114 40.68 17.59 -48.16
C TYR A 114 39.70 16.40 -48.15
N GLY A 115 38.42 16.48 -48.58
CA GLY A 115 37.68 17.62 -49.12
C GLY A 115 36.14 17.37 -49.17
N GLN A 116 35.40 18.36 -49.69
CA GLN A 116 33.94 18.30 -50.01
C GLN A 116 33.68 17.32 -51.19
N GLN A 117 32.48 16.93 -51.65
CA GLN A 117 31.10 17.47 -51.73
C GLN A 117 30.19 16.30 -52.27
N PRO A 118 28.89 16.44 -52.65
CA PRO A 118 27.79 17.35 -52.28
C PRO A 118 26.62 16.58 -51.61
N GLY A 119 25.44 17.21 -51.44
CA GLY A 119 24.21 16.54 -50.97
C GLY A 119 22.92 17.21 -51.50
N TYR A 120 21.75 16.65 -51.18
CA TYR A 120 20.42 17.29 -51.41
C TYR A 120 19.28 16.59 -50.64
N GLY A 121 18.51 17.34 -49.82
CA GLY A 121 17.19 16.99 -49.27
C GLY A 121 17.09 15.78 -48.30
N SER A 122 16.24 15.76 -47.27
CA SER A 122 15.38 16.79 -46.65
C SER A 122 15.18 16.41 -45.17
N GLY A 123 15.22 17.38 -44.25
CA GLY A 123 15.22 17.11 -42.81
C GLY A 123 13.89 17.41 -42.10
N TYR A 124 13.49 16.53 -41.19
CA TYR A 124 12.54 16.83 -40.10
C TYR A 124 13.28 16.78 -38.77
N GLY A 125 13.36 17.92 -38.08
CA GLY A 125 14.12 18.10 -36.84
C GLY A 125 13.23 18.24 -35.60
N TYR A 126 13.78 17.86 -34.44
CA TYR A 126 13.12 17.98 -33.14
C TYR A 126 12.81 19.45 -32.77
N PRO A 127 11.69 19.73 -32.09
CA PRO A 127 11.48 21.02 -31.42
C PRO A 127 12.37 21.12 -30.17
N GLY A 128 13.30 22.07 -30.18
CA GLY A 128 14.08 22.45 -28.99
C GLY A 128 13.28 23.31 -28.00
N GLN A 129 13.76 23.45 -26.77
CA GLN A 129 13.12 24.29 -25.75
C GLN A 129 13.07 25.77 -26.16
N ALA A 130 11.91 26.40 -26.02
CA ALA A 130 11.75 27.84 -26.16
C ALA A 130 12.22 28.57 -24.89
N GLN A 131 12.97 29.66 -25.08
CA GLN A 131 13.26 30.62 -24.00
C GLN A 131 12.12 31.65 -23.87
N TYR A 132 11.88 32.15 -22.66
CA TYR A 132 10.95 33.25 -22.39
C TYR A 132 11.70 34.58 -22.18
N PRO A 133 11.18 35.73 -22.66
CA PRO A 133 11.82 37.03 -22.44
C PRO A 133 11.82 37.50 -20.98
N GLY A 134 12.81 38.31 -20.59
CA GLY A 134 13.01 38.77 -19.22
C GLY A 134 12.31 40.09 -18.84
N GLY A 135 12.33 40.40 -17.54
CA GLY A 135 11.90 41.68 -16.97
C GLY A 135 12.97 42.29 -16.03
N PRO A 136 12.81 43.55 -15.58
CA PRO A 136 13.87 44.30 -14.88
C PRO A 136 14.22 43.76 -13.49
N GLY A 137 15.51 43.79 -13.13
CA GLY A 137 16.04 43.21 -11.89
C GLY A 137 16.23 44.18 -10.72
N THR A 138 16.67 43.64 -9.58
CA THR A 138 16.98 44.36 -8.32
C THR A 138 18.38 44.00 -7.79
N PRO A 139 19.03 44.84 -6.96
CA PRO A 139 20.46 44.69 -6.61
C PRO A 139 20.75 43.62 -5.52
N PRO A 140 21.99 43.10 -5.46
CA PRO A 140 22.40 42.11 -4.46
C PRO A 140 22.74 42.72 -3.07
N PRO A 141 22.61 41.96 -1.98
CA PRO A 141 22.96 42.40 -0.62
C PRO A 141 24.47 42.31 -0.29
N PRO A 142 24.99 43.16 0.62
CA PRO A 142 26.40 43.16 1.04
C PRO A 142 26.73 42.08 2.11
N PRO A 143 28.03 41.76 2.32
CA PRO A 143 28.47 40.70 3.24
C PRO A 143 28.38 41.09 4.73
N GLY A 144 28.28 40.08 5.59
CA GLY A 144 28.00 40.24 7.02
C GLY A 144 29.20 40.60 7.92
N GLY A 145 28.88 41.08 9.13
CA GLY A 145 29.81 41.34 10.22
C GLY A 145 29.24 40.87 11.57
N SER A 146 30.11 40.57 12.53
CA SER A 146 29.73 39.89 13.78
C SER A 146 29.47 40.83 14.96
N LYS A 147 28.53 40.45 15.84
CA LYS A 147 28.66 40.42 17.32
C LYS A 147 27.34 39.99 17.99
N SER A 148 27.45 39.13 19.00
CA SER A 148 26.44 39.00 20.06
C SER A 148 26.97 39.76 21.29
N PRO A 149 26.09 40.46 22.01
CA PRO A 149 25.93 40.10 23.42
C PRO A 149 24.47 40.15 23.90
N PHE A 150 24.06 39.20 24.75
CA PHE A 150 23.78 39.42 26.18
C PHE A 150 23.28 38.13 26.86
N LYS A 151 23.50 38.00 28.17
CA LYS A 151 23.05 36.85 28.99
C LYS A 151 21.82 37.23 29.81
N GLY A 152 20.87 36.32 29.98
CA GLY A 152 19.76 36.44 30.93
C GLY A 152 18.92 35.17 31.03
N ARG A 153 18.68 34.69 32.26
CA ARG A 153 17.75 33.61 32.65
C ARG A 153 16.82 34.17 33.74
N PRO A 154 15.70 33.50 34.09
CA PRO A 154 14.70 32.88 33.23
C PRO A 154 13.28 33.37 33.61
N ALA A 155 12.25 33.11 32.79
CA ALA A 155 10.86 33.34 33.18
C ALA A 155 9.95 32.18 32.75
N MET A 156 9.04 31.78 33.63
CA MET A 156 8.06 30.72 33.42
C MET A 156 6.68 31.36 33.24
N VAL A 157 6.01 31.11 32.11
CA VAL A 157 4.62 31.55 31.90
C VAL A 157 3.83 30.40 31.28
N VAL A 158 2.75 30.00 31.95
CA VAL A 158 1.69 29.15 31.42
C VAL A 158 0.45 30.03 31.32
N GLY A 159 -0.17 30.12 30.14
CA GLY A 159 -1.51 30.70 30.01
C GLY A 159 -1.80 31.46 28.71
N ALA A 160 -2.93 31.08 28.09
CA ALA A 160 -3.80 31.88 27.21
C ALA A 160 -3.22 32.63 25.99
N ALA A 161 -3.61 32.20 24.78
CA ALA A 161 -3.55 32.99 23.54
C ALA A 161 -4.71 32.67 22.58
N VAL A 162 -5.96 32.78 23.04
CA VAL A 162 -7.16 32.72 22.16
C VAL A 162 -7.38 34.10 21.53
N ALA A 163 -6.61 34.43 20.49
CA ALA A 163 -6.79 35.67 19.71
C ALA A 163 -6.02 35.68 18.36
N ALA A 164 -6.28 34.74 17.44
CA ALA A 164 -5.59 34.70 16.13
C ALA A 164 -6.43 34.23 14.92
N LEU A 165 -7.74 33.97 15.07
CA LEU A 165 -8.61 33.43 14.00
C LEU A 165 -9.97 34.16 13.92
N LEU A 166 -9.96 35.49 13.90
CA LEU A 166 -11.16 36.32 13.67
C LEU A 166 -10.91 37.47 12.66
N VAL A 167 -10.12 37.22 11.60
CA VAL A 167 -9.87 38.20 10.52
C VAL A 167 -9.95 37.58 9.11
N VAL A 168 -10.94 36.71 8.86
CA VAL A 168 -11.58 36.55 7.54
C VAL A 168 -13.05 36.21 7.78
N GLY A 169 -13.94 37.21 7.83
CA GLY A 169 -15.35 36.97 8.11
C GLY A 169 -16.25 38.21 8.12
N GLY A 170 -16.88 38.51 6.98
CA GLY A 170 -18.10 39.32 6.92
C GLY A 170 -17.95 40.82 6.62
N THR A 171 -17.86 41.19 5.33
CA THR A 171 -18.08 42.58 4.84
C THR A 171 -18.82 42.61 3.49
N VAL A 172 -20.01 42.00 3.41
CA VAL A 172 -20.91 42.15 2.25
C VAL A 172 -22.36 42.41 2.70
N TRP A 173 -22.63 43.61 3.21
CA TRP A 173 -23.96 44.25 3.08
C TRP A 173 -23.90 45.78 3.27
N ALA A 174 -24.94 46.46 2.80
CA ALA A 174 -25.26 47.89 3.01
C ALA A 174 -24.23 48.97 2.62
N VAL A 175 -24.25 49.36 1.34
CA VAL A 175 -24.28 50.79 0.96
C VAL A 175 -25.45 50.99 -0.01
N SER A 176 -26.17 52.11 0.05
CA SER A 176 -27.34 52.38 -0.79
C SER A 176 -27.45 53.85 -1.19
N GLY A 177 -27.75 54.11 -2.47
CA GLY A 177 -27.82 55.45 -3.08
C GLY A 177 -26.52 55.83 -3.83
N LYS A 178 -26.56 56.53 -4.97
CA LYS A 178 -27.65 57.36 -5.53
C LYS A 178 -27.42 57.67 -7.03
N GLY A 179 -28.44 57.40 -7.88
CA GLY A 179 -28.48 57.78 -9.33
C GLY A 179 -27.76 56.80 -10.28
N GLY A 180 -28.24 56.53 -11.50
CA GLY A 180 -29.51 56.99 -12.12
C GLY A 180 -29.85 56.28 -13.45
N ASP A 181 -31.15 56.34 -13.78
CA ASP A 181 -31.85 56.24 -15.07
C ASP A 181 -31.89 54.94 -15.94
N ASP A 182 -33.12 54.69 -16.42
CA ASP A 182 -33.63 53.90 -17.55
C ASP A 182 -33.32 52.39 -17.76
N GLY A 183 -34.37 51.59 -18.04
CA GLY A 183 -34.20 50.17 -18.41
C GLY A 183 -35.43 49.26 -18.66
N LYS A 184 -36.64 49.61 -18.17
CA LYS A 184 -37.92 48.84 -18.30
C LYS A 184 -37.99 47.48 -17.56
N LYS A 185 -39.12 47.24 -16.87
CA LYS A 185 -39.63 45.90 -16.49
C LYS A 185 -40.76 45.51 -17.46
N PRO A 186 -41.22 44.25 -17.47
CA PRO A 186 -42.46 43.99 -16.72
C PRO A 186 -42.51 42.66 -15.94
N VAL A 187 -42.98 42.80 -14.69
CA VAL A 187 -43.93 41.95 -13.91
C VAL A 187 -43.77 40.42 -13.84
N ALA A 188 -43.95 39.90 -12.61
CA ALA A 188 -44.33 38.52 -12.35
C ALA A 188 -45.85 38.43 -12.10
N GLN A 189 -46.44 37.25 -12.32
CA GLN A 189 -47.80 36.92 -11.88
C GLN A 189 -47.77 35.72 -10.93
N ASP A 190 -48.39 35.85 -9.76
CA ASP A 190 -48.66 34.73 -8.86
C ASP A 190 -49.86 33.90 -9.36
N SER A 191 -49.75 32.56 -9.27
CA SER A 191 -50.87 31.74 -8.75
C SER A 191 -50.51 30.29 -8.44
N LYS A 192 -50.58 29.96 -7.15
CA LYS A 192 -51.27 28.78 -6.57
C LYS A 192 -51.00 27.37 -7.15
N GLY A 193 -50.21 26.61 -6.39
CA GLY A 193 -50.70 25.36 -5.78
C GLY A 193 -50.87 24.12 -6.66
N GLY A 194 -49.83 23.29 -6.72
CA GLY A 194 -49.88 21.88 -7.15
C GLY A 194 -49.25 20.97 -6.10
N LYS A 195 -49.72 19.71 -5.99
CA LYS A 195 -49.19 18.74 -5.02
C LYS A 195 -47.69 18.49 -5.22
N ALA A 196 -46.95 18.39 -4.12
CA ALA A 196 -45.67 17.70 -4.13
C ALA A 196 -45.89 16.21 -4.46
N SER A 197 -45.19 15.71 -5.47
CA SER A 197 -44.98 14.28 -5.71
C SER A 197 -43.48 14.06 -5.81
N SER A 198 -42.88 13.59 -4.72
CA SER A 198 -41.44 13.35 -4.62
C SER A 198 -41.07 12.03 -5.31
N SER A 199 -40.87 12.07 -6.63
CA SER A 199 -40.24 11.00 -7.38
C SER A 199 -38.74 10.98 -7.10
N ALA A 200 -38.37 10.37 -5.97
CA ALA A 200 -36.99 9.99 -5.66
C ALA A 200 -36.69 8.64 -6.34
N ASP A 201 -36.74 8.63 -7.67
CA ASP A 201 -36.42 7.45 -8.46
C ASP A 201 -34.93 7.09 -8.26
N PRO A 202 -34.59 5.82 -7.97
CA PRO A 202 -33.19 5.43 -7.85
C PRO A 202 -32.45 5.67 -9.16
N VAL A 203 -31.29 6.34 -9.10
CA VAL A 203 -30.36 6.40 -10.23
C VAL A 203 -30.06 4.97 -10.69
N ASN A 204 -30.28 4.73 -11.99
CA ASN A 204 -30.33 3.41 -12.61
C ASN A 204 -29.15 2.52 -12.17
N PRO A 205 -29.38 1.50 -11.31
CA PRO A 205 -28.33 0.57 -10.94
C PRO A 205 -28.01 -0.27 -12.18
N GLY A 206 -26.85 -0.01 -12.78
CA GLY A 206 -26.45 -0.54 -14.10
C GLY A 206 -26.92 -1.98 -14.31
N ASP A 207 -27.92 -2.11 -15.19
CA ASP A 207 -28.98 -3.13 -15.26
C ASP A 207 -28.57 -4.60 -15.47
N GLY A 208 -27.29 -4.92 -15.32
CA GLY A 208 -26.74 -6.25 -15.56
C GLY A 208 -26.64 -6.60 -17.05
N SER A 209 -27.08 -5.75 -17.99
CA SER A 209 -27.08 -6.03 -19.43
C SER A 209 -25.69 -5.96 -20.09
N GLY A 210 -24.62 -5.91 -19.29
CA GLY A 210 -23.28 -6.32 -19.70
C GLY A 210 -23.25 -7.83 -19.93
N ASN A 211 -23.94 -8.25 -20.99
CA ASN A 211 -24.31 -9.62 -21.30
C ASN A 211 -23.09 -10.53 -21.44
N GLY A 212 -23.26 -11.80 -21.03
CA GLY A 212 -22.36 -12.90 -21.40
C GLY A 212 -22.55 -13.34 -22.86
N GLY A 213 -22.64 -12.38 -23.78
CA GLY A 213 -23.00 -12.56 -25.19
C GLY A 213 -23.16 -11.21 -25.89
N GLY A 214 -22.24 -10.89 -26.79
CA GLY A 214 -22.10 -9.56 -27.38
C GLY A 214 -21.10 -8.71 -26.59
N ASP A 215 -19.90 -8.60 -27.13
CA ASP A 215 -18.84 -7.71 -26.64
C ASP A 215 -19.14 -6.28 -27.12
N PRO A 216 -19.58 -5.34 -26.26
CA PRO A 216 -20.19 -4.08 -26.70
C PRO A 216 -19.17 -3.09 -27.28
N GLU A 217 -17.90 -3.23 -26.94
CA GLU A 217 -16.77 -2.49 -27.51
C GLU A 217 -15.98 -3.37 -28.52
N ASN A 218 -16.43 -4.61 -28.72
CA ASN A 218 -15.86 -5.63 -29.59
C ASN A 218 -14.36 -5.89 -29.35
N LEU A 219 -13.96 -5.89 -28.06
CA LEU A 219 -12.58 -6.04 -27.59
C LEU A 219 -11.93 -7.37 -27.99
N ASN A 220 -12.73 -8.39 -28.28
CA ASN A 220 -12.28 -9.68 -28.82
C ASN A 220 -12.22 -9.75 -30.36
N ALA A 221 -12.62 -8.71 -31.12
CA ALA A 221 -12.46 -8.71 -32.57
C ALA A 221 -10.99 -8.56 -32.98
N GLY A 222 -10.61 -9.19 -34.10
CA GLY A 222 -9.22 -9.23 -34.56
C GLY A 222 -8.28 -10.06 -33.69
N ARG A 223 -8.75 -10.61 -32.55
CA ARG A 223 -7.98 -11.48 -31.65
C ARG A 223 -7.41 -12.68 -32.40
N GLN A 224 -6.11 -12.88 -32.27
CA GLN A 224 -5.33 -13.92 -32.93
C GLN A 224 -5.35 -15.25 -32.17
N ALA A 225 -5.02 -16.34 -32.88
CA ALA A 225 -4.88 -17.65 -32.28
C ALA A 225 -3.70 -17.68 -31.28
N GLY A 226 -3.98 -18.03 -30.03
CA GLY A 226 -2.99 -18.07 -28.94
C GLY A 226 -3.01 -16.85 -28.01
N GLU A 227 -3.71 -15.77 -28.38
CA GLU A 227 -4.02 -14.68 -27.45
C GLU A 227 -5.08 -15.11 -26.42
N ALA A 228 -5.13 -14.40 -25.30
CA ALA A 228 -6.20 -14.45 -24.32
C ALA A 228 -7.50 -13.88 -24.90
N LYS A 229 -8.64 -14.28 -24.35
CA LYS A 229 -9.91 -13.57 -24.54
C LYS A 229 -10.02 -12.47 -23.48
N VAL A 230 -10.68 -11.36 -23.79
CA VAL A 230 -11.34 -10.57 -22.75
C VAL A 230 -12.55 -11.38 -22.30
N LEU A 231 -12.54 -11.83 -21.05
CA LEU A 231 -13.66 -12.57 -20.45
C LEU A 231 -14.83 -11.62 -20.18
N TRP A 232 -14.50 -10.42 -19.68
CA TRP A 232 -15.43 -9.33 -19.43
C TRP A 232 -14.67 -8.03 -19.15
N TYR A 233 -15.37 -6.91 -19.39
CA TYR A 233 -14.95 -5.56 -19.05
C TYR A 233 -16.06 -4.86 -18.26
N LYS A 234 -15.68 -3.96 -17.34
CA LYS A 234 -16.56 -3.14 -16.51
C LYS A 234 -16.11 -1.68 -16.54
N GLN A 235 -17.08 -0.80 -16.77
CA GLN A 235 -16.96 0.64 -16.64
C GLN A 235 -17.17 1.07 -15.17
N ALA A 236 -16.71 2.25 -14.80
CA ALA A 236 -16.76 2.78 -13.44
C ALA A 236 -18.12 3.42 -13.10
N PRO A 237 -18.47 3.56 -11.81
CA PRO A 237 -19.54 4.46 -11.39
C PRO A 237 -19.15 5.93 -11.63
N ASP A 238 -20.16 6.78 -11.73
CA ASP A 238 -19.98 8.23 -11.83
C ASP A 238 -19.21 8.76 -10.61
N ALA A 239 -18.22 9.62 -10.87
CA ALA A 239 -17.33 10.21 -9.87
C ALA A 239 -17.25 11.74 -10.05
N PRO A 240 -17.05 12.53 -8.99
CA PRO A 240 -16.92 13.99 -9.13
C PRO A 240 -15.69 14.36 -9.95
N GLY A 241 -15.78 15.41 -10.79
CA GLY A 241 -14.67 15.92 -11.64
C GLY A 241 -13.39 16.39 -10.93
N SER A 242 -13.29 16.24 -9.60
CA SER A 242 -12.04 16.27 -8.83
C SER A 242 -11.25 14.94 -8.88
N GLY A 243 -11.84 13.92 -9.50
CA GLY A 243 -11.49 12.52 -9.33
C GLY A 243 -12.00 11.91 -8.02
N ALA A 244 -11.89 10.59 -7.94
CA ALA A 244 -12.23 9.78 -6.77
C ALA A 244 -11.32 8.55 -6.68
N ASP A 245 -11.11 8.01 -5.48
CA ASP A 245 -10.28 6.82 -5.31
C ASP A 245 -11.04 5.54 -5.72
N ALA A 246 -10.32 4.58 -6.31
CA ALA A 246 -10.81 3.23 -6.62
C ALA A 246 -9.93 2.15 -5.95
N PRO A 247 -9.84 2.16 -4.61
CA PRO A 247 -8.88 1.35 -3.87
C PRO A 247 -9.26 -0.14 -3.85
N GLY A 248 -8.25 -1.00 -3.66
CA GLY A 248 -8.45 -2.44 -3.52
C GLY A 248 -8.74 -3.18 -4.82
N LEU A 249 -8.48 -4.49 -4.78
CA LEU A 249 -8.77 -5.48 -5.82
C LEU A 249 -8.67 -6.84 -5.12
N TRP A 250 -9.77 -7.60 -5.06
CA TRP A 250 -9.77 -8.88 -4.36
C TRP A 250 -10.40 -9.96 -5.22
N ILE A 251 -9.66 -11.04 -5.44
CA ILE A 251 -10.14 -12.22 -6.18
C ILE A 251 -10.43 -13.33 -5.17
N THR A 252 -11.60 -13.96 -5.33
CA THR A 252 -12.01 -15.21 -4.67
C THR A 252 -12.27 -16.26 -5.75
N ASP A 253 -12.44 -17.52 -5.36
CA ASP A 253 -12.75 -18.65 -6.25
C ASP A 253 -13.98 -18.40 -7.17
N LYS A 254 -14.85 -17.47 -6.78
CA LYS A 254 -16.13 -17.16 -7.46
C LYS A 254 -16.27 -15.70 -7.91
N ALA A 255 -15.78 -14.75 -7.12
CA ALA A 255 -16.00 -13.32 -7.31
C ALA A 255 -14.70 -12.52 -7.40
N ALA A 256 -14.63 -11.65 -8.42
CA ALA A 256 -13.68 -10.55 -8.53
C ALA A 256 -14.35 -9.29 -7.98
N VAL A 257 -13.81 -8.73 -6.90
CA VAL A 257 -14.42 -7.66 -6.10
C VAL A 257 -13.57 -6.40 -6.17
N LYS A 258 -14.23 -5.24 -6.35
CA LYS A 258 -13.60 -3.94 -6.58
C LYS A 258 -14.35 -2.82 -5.85
N ALA A 259 -13.64 -1.96 -5.12
CA ALA A 259 -14.21 -0.72 -4.59
C ALA A 259 -13.89 0.48 -5.51
N ALA A 260 -14.85 1.38 -5.68
CA ALA A 260 -14.72 2.63 -6.42
C ALA A 260 -15.67 3.72 -5.92
N TYR A 261 -15.12 4.92 -5.68
CA TYR A 261 -15.81 6.10 -5.16
C TYR A 261 -16.65 5.86 -3.89
N LYS A 262 -17.92 5.45 -4.02
CA LYS A 262 -18.86 5.19 -2.92
C LYS A 262 -19.34 3.74 -2.86
N GLN A 263 -18.86 2.87 -3.74
CA GLN A 263 -19.45 1.57 -3.99
C GLN A 263 -18.41 0.44 -3.97
N VAL A 264 -18.86 -0.77 -3.61
CA VAL A 264 -18.12 -2.01 -3.82
C VAL A 264 -18.94 -2.92 -4.74
N PHE A 265 -18.32 -3.37 -5.81
CA PHE A 265 -18.91 -4.24 -6.83
C PHE A 265 -18.26 -5.61 -6.76
N ALA A 266 -19.03 -6.66 -7.08
CA ALA A 266 -18.50 -7.99 -7.29
C ALA A 266 -19.03 -8.60 -8.58
N TYR A 267 -18.14 -9.22 -9.34
CA TYR A 267 -18.43 -9.85 -10.62
C TYR A 267 -17.97 -11.30 -10.60
N ASN A 268 -18.79 -12.21 -11.14
CA ASN A 268 -18.43 -13.63 -11.23
C ASN A 268 -17.17 -13.80 -12.09
N VAL A 269 -16.15 -14.50 -11.60
CA VAL A 269 -14.86 -14.70 -12.31
C VAL A 269 -15.00 -15.41 -13.66
N GLY A 270 -16.12 -16.14 -13.86
CA GLY A 270 -16.42 -16.85 -15.11
C GLY A 270 -16.97 -15.96 -16.22
N ASP A 271 -18.03 -15.20 -15.94
CA ASP A 271 -18.84 -14.51 -16.97
C ASP A 271 -19.05 -13.00 -16.71
N GLY A 272 -18.51 -12.46 -15.62
CA GLY A 272 -18.57 -11.05 -15.29
C GLY A 272 -19.96 -10.54 -14.91
N LYS A 273 -20.99 -11.40 -14.75
CA LYS A 273 -22.28 -10.96 -14.20
C LYS A 273 -22.11 -10.53 -12.73
N PRO A 274 -22.97 -9.66 -12.17
CA PRO A 274 -22.95 -9.36 -10.75
C PRO A 274 -23.00 -10.64 -9.90
N ALA A 275 -22.11 -10.74 -8.93
CA ALA A 275 -22.09 -11.85 -7.95
C ALA A 275 -23.06 -11.57 -6.78
N TRP A 276 -23.24 -10.29 -6.46
CA TRP A 276 -24.18 -9.75 -5.46
C TRP A 276 -24.40 -8.26 -5.72
N ASP A 277 -25.45 -7.66 -5.11
CA ASP A 277 -25.86 -6.27 -5.36
C ASP A 277 -24.82 -5.24 -4.87
N PRO A 278 -24.47 -4.19 -5.67
CA PRO A 278 -23.41 -3.24 -5.31
C PRO A 278 -23.58 -2.56 -3.95
N ILE A 279 -22.63 -2.80 -3.05
CA ILE A 279 -22.62 -2.24 -1.71
C ILE A 279 -22.34 -0.75 -1.80
N THR A 280 -23.37 0.06 -1.60
CA THR A 280 -23.27 1.52 -1.61
C THR A 280 -23.07 2.07 -0.19
N PHE A 281 -22.21 3.09 -0.07
CA PHE A 281 -21.91 3.86 1.13
C PHE A 281 -22.43 5.31 1.02
N PRO A 282 -22.78 5.97 2.14
CA PRO A 282 -23.32 7.34 2.10
C PRO A 282 -22.27 8.39 1.71
N GLN A 283 -20.98 8.07 1.82
CA GLN A 283 -19.84 8.97 1.62
C GLN A 283 -18.67 8.20 0.98
N PRO A 284 -17.68 8.90 0.38
CA PRO A 284 -16.61 8.23 -0.35
C PRO A 284 -15.82 7.25 0.51
N ILE A 285 -15.53 6.08 -0.07
CA ILE A 285 -14.51 5.14 0.38
C ILE A 285 -13.16 5.85 0.32
N CYS A 286 -12.32 5.65 1.35
CA CYS A 286 -11.08 6.41 1.54
C CYS A 286 -9.92 5.55 2.05
N ALA A 287 -10.18 4.35 2.58
CA ALA A 287 -9.18 3.31 2.78
C ALA A 287 -9.84 1.92 2.71
N VAL A 288 -9.07 0.88 2.38
CA VAL A 288 -9.52 -0.51 2.35
C VAL A 288 -8.38 -1.42 2.78
N THR A 289 -8.66 -2.59 3.34
CA THR A 289 -7.62 -3.60 3.63
C THR A 289 -7.04 -4.17 2.32
N PRO A 290 -5.73 -4.00 2.01
CA PRO A 290 -5.17 -4.49 0.75
C PRO A 290 -5.26 -6.01 0.62
N GLN A 291 -5.05 -6.72 1.73
CA GLN A 291 -5.20 -8.17 1.82
C GLN A 291 -6.58 -8.54 2.38
N LYS A 292 -7.16 -9.60 1.83
CA LYS A 292 -8.33 -10.28 2.40
C LYS A 292 -7.91 -11.23 3.53
N THR A 293 -8.83 -11.54 4.43
CA THR A 293 -8.68 -12.63 5.40
C THR A 293 -8.75 -14.01 4.73
N SER A 294 -8.35 -15.06 5.46
CA SER A 294 -8.41 -16.46 4.99
C SER A 294 -9.83 -16.96 4.70
N ASP A 295 -10.84 -16.29 5.24
CA ASP A 295 -12.26 -16.56 5.02
C ASP A 295 -12.94 -15.44 4.21
N ASP A 296 -12.21 -14.86 3.26
CA ASP A 296 -12.69 -13.95 2.22
C ASP A 296 -13.43 -12.70 2.73
N LYS A 297 -12.99 -12.11 3.85
CA LYS A 297 -13.49 -10.83 4.36
C LYS A 297 -12.46 -9.72 4.29
N VAL A 298 -12.94 -8.50 4.04
CA VAL A 298 -12.18 -7.25 3.96
C VAL A 298 -12.83 -6.18 4.83
N VAL A 299 -12.08 -5.15 5.24
CA VAL A 299 -12.64 -3.96 5.87
C VAL A 299 -12.49 -2.77 4.94
N VAL A 300 -13.60 -2.08 4.71
CA VAL A 300 -13.69 -0.84 3.94
C VAL A 300 -13.92 0.32 4.91
N ALA A 301 -13.19 1.41 4.71
CA ALA A 301 -13.39 2.67 5.42
C ALA A 301 -13.93 3.76 4.50
N TYR A 302 -14.91 4.52 5.00
CA TYR A 302 -15.51 5.65 4.29
C TYR A 302 -15.53 6.92 5.15
N LYS A 303 -15.64 8.07 4.48
CA LYS A 303 -15.60 9.39 5.13
C LYS A 303 -16.83 9.64 6.00
N SER A 304 -16.66 10.43 7.07
CA SER A 304 -17.73 10.82 8.00
C SER A 304 -18.69 11.89 7.46
N GLY A 305 -18.52 12.33 6.22
CA GLY A 305 -19.22 13.46 5.60
C GLY A 305 -18.65 13.80 4.23
N ALA A 306 -19.19 14.84 3.59
CA ALA A 306 -18.85 15.22 2.21
C ALA A 306 -17.83 16.37 2.06
N GLY A 307 -17.62 17.19 3.10
CA GLY A 307 -16.67 18.31 3.07
C GLY A 307 -15.23 17.90 3.37
N ASP A 308 -14.26 18.78 3.12
CA ASP A 308 -12.82 18.44 3.14
C ASP A 308 -12.31 17.96 4.51
N ASN A 309 -12.88 18.49 5.59
CA ASN A 309 -12.57 18.08 6.98
C ASN A 309 -13.27 16.76 7.39
N ALA A 310 -13.91 16.04 6.47
CA ALA A 310 -14.57 14.76 6.76
C ALA A 310 -13.55 13.63 6.97
N LYS A 311 -13.69 12.94 8.09
CA LYS A 311 -12.71 11.97 8.59
C LYS A 311 -12.91 10.61 7.96
N CYS A 312 -11.85 9.98 7.45
CA CYS A 312 -11.84 8.59 7.04
C CYS A 312 -11.91 7.67 8.27
N ASN A 313 -13.10 7.50 8.86
CA ASN A 313 -13.22 6.83 10.17
C ASN A 313 -14.47 5.97 10.37
N GLN A 314 -15.29 5.75 9.34
CA GLN A 314 -16.41 4.81 9.39
C GLN A 314 -15.96 3.48 8.76
N LEU A 315 -15.86 2.42 9.55
CA LEU A 315 -15.45 1.07 9.12
C LEU A 315 -16.66 0.18 8.85
N GLN A 316 -16.54 -0.70 7.85
CA GLN A 316 -17.48 -1.76 7.54
C GLN A 316 -16.73 -3.03 7.14
N LEU A 317 -16.96 -4.14 7.85
CA LEU A 317 -16.56 -5.48 7.38
C LEU A 317 -17.46 -5.92 6.22
N ILE A 318 -16.88 -6.47 5.15
CA ILE A 318 -17.60 -7.05 4.01
C ILE A 318 -17.10 -8.47 3.78
N ASP A 319 -18.01 -9.41 3.61
CA ASP A 319 -17.74 -10.75 3.07
C ASP A 319 -17.75 -10.71 1.54
N LEU A 320 -16.61 -11.00 0.92
CA LEU A 320 -16.40 -10.90 -0.53
C LEU A 320 -17.22 -11.93 -1.32
N GLY A 321 -17.51 -13.09 -0.72
CA GLY A 321 -18.24 -14.17 -1.38
C GLY A 321 -19.75 -13.94 -1.46
N THR A 322 -20.31 -13.14 -0.56
CA THR A 322 -21.76 -12.96 -0.39
C THR A 322 -22.24 -11.50 -0.45
N GLY A 323 -21.35 -10.53 -0.32
CA GLY A 323 -21.70 -9.11 -0.17
C GLY A 323 -22.27 -8.78 1.21
N ALA A 324 -22.27 -9.73 2.16
CA ALA A 324 -22.81 -9.52 3.48
C ALA A 324 -22.00 -8.46 4.24
N LYS A 325 -22.71 -7.40 4.70
CA LYS A 325 -22.18 -6.42 5.64
C LYS A 325 -22.08 -7.06 7.02
N GLY A 326 -20.85 -7.23 7.51
CA GLY A 326 -20.57 -7.64 8.89
C GLY A 326 -20.69 -6.46 9.86
N TRP A 327 -19.89 -6.48 10.93
CA TRP A 327 -19.84 -5.37 11.88
C TRP A 327 -19.43 -4.05 11.21
N SER A 328 -19.98 -2.96 11.73
CA SER A 328 -19.59 -1.58 11.43
C SER A 328 -19.04 -0.91 12.68
N GLY A 329 -18.02 -0.07 12.55
CA GLY A 329 -17.38 0.59 13.68
C GLY A 329 -16.91 2.01 13.36
N LYS A 330 -16.67 2.81 14.39
CA LYS A 330 -16.06 4.15 14.23
C LYS A 330 -14.66 4.16 14.84
N VAL A 331 -13.68 4.62 14.07
CA VAL A 331 -12.35 4.94 14.58
C VAL A 331 -12.43 6.28 15.32
N ALA A 332 -11.89 6.33 16.54
CA ALA A 332 -11.75 7.58 17.27
C ALA A 332 -10.48 8.32 16.83
N ASP A 333 -10.52 9.65 16.84
CA ASP A 333 -9.30 10.45 16.88
C ASP A 333 -8.56 10.22 18.21
N GLY A 334 -7.27 10.53 18.25
CA GLY A 334 -6.45 10.38 19.45
C GLY A 334 -6.14 11.71 20.13
N ALA A 335 -4.85 11.95 20.37
CA ALA A 335 -4.34 13.19 20.93
C ALA A 335 -4.35 14.34 19.90
N LEU A 336 -3.89 15.52 20.32
CA LEU A 336 -3.65 16.63 19.40
C LEU A 336 -2.65 16.19 18.31
N PHE A 337 -2.96 16.50 17.05
CA PHE A 337 -2.24 16.05 15.84
C PHE A 337 -2.32 14.53 15.53
N ASP A 338 -3.13 13.76 16.26
CA ASP A 338 -3.48 12.36 15.93
C ASP A 338 -4.94 12.30 15.48
N SER A 339 -5.13 12.41 14.16
CA SER A 339 -6.44 12.58 13.52
C SER A 339 -6.85 11.37 12.69
N THR A 340 -8.15 11.22 12.48
CA THR A 340 -8.72 10.27 11.51
C THR A 340 -9.10 10.93 10.19
N LEU A 341 -8.44 12.03 9.77
CA LEU A 341 -8.65 12.60 8.42
C LEU A 341 -8.32 11.57 7.34
N THR A 342 -7.17 10.92 7.49
CA THR A 342 -6.63 9.81 6.70
C THR A 342 -6.36 8.62 7.64
N ILE A 343 -6.42 7.40 7.12
CA ILE A 343 -6.02 6.17 7.84
C ILE A 343 -5.37 5.17 6.87
N GLU A 344 -4.46 4.34 7.39
CA GLU A 344 -3.95 3.14 6.72
C GLU A 344 -4.68 1.91 7.30
N LEU A 345 -5.08 0.95 6.46
CA LEU A 345 -5.68 -0.32 6.90
C LEU A 345 -4.77 -1.49 6.53
N SER A 346 -4.35 -2.29 7.50
CA SER A 346 -3.61 -3.53 7.25
C SER A 346 -4.13 -4.69 8.11
N VAL A 347 -3.90 -5.93 7.66
CA VAL A 347 -4.44 -7.14 8.31
C VAL A 347 -3.28 -8.09 8.62
N THR A 348 -3.25 -8.65 9.82
CA THR A 348 -2.30 -9.70 10.21
C THR A 348 -3.03 -10.75 11.05
N GLY A 349 -3.23 -11.94 10.47
CA GLY A 349 -4.09 -12.97 11.07
C GLY A 349 -5.51 -12.45 11.30
N LYS A 350 -5.98 -12.47 12.56
CA LYS A 350 -7.28 -11.93 12.97
C LYS A 350 -7.27 -10.44 13.36
N THR A 351 -6.13 -9.77 13.28
CA THR A 351 -6.02 -8.35 13.66
C THR A 351 -6.16 -7.45 12.44
N LEU A 352 -7.17 -6.59 12.46
CA LEU A 352 -7.20 -5.36 11.68
C LEU A 352 -6.36 -4.31 12.42
N MET A 353 -5.34 -3.78 11.77
CA MET A 353 -4.59 -2.61 12.23
C MET A 353 -5.10 -1.36 11.49
N VAL A 354 -5.50 -0.35 12.25
CA VAL A 354 -5.85 0.99 11.72
C VAL A 354 -4.73 1.96 12.08
N GLY A 355 -3.88 2.27 11.11
CA GLY A 355 -2.87 3.32 11.22
C GLY A 355 -3.49 4.71 11.14
N ARG A 356 -2.97 5.65 11.92
CA ARG A 356 -3.35 7.07 11.99
C ARG A 356 -2.07 7.91 12.05
N SER A 357 -2.15 9.20 11.76
CA SER A 357 -1.01 10.09 11.93
C SER A 357 -0.56 10.07 13.41
N GLN A 358 0.66 9.58 13.69
CA GLN A 358 1.26 9.44 15.04
C GLN A 358 0.70 8.33 15.97
N SER A 359 -0.24 7.49 15.53
CA SER A 359 -0.65 6.30 16.32
C SER A 359 -1.33 5.22 15.49
N GLY A 360 -1.90 4.20 16.14
CA GLY A 360 -2.92 3.38 15.51
C GLY A 360 -3.72 2.56 16.53
N THR A 361 -4.83 1.98 16.08
CA THR A 361 -5.71 1.14 16.90
C THR A 361 -5.94 -0.21 16.23
N ALA A 362 -5.78 -1.29 16.98
CA ALA A 362 -6.03 -2.65 16.54
C ALA A 362 -7.43 -3.13 16.94
N TYR A 363 -8.05 -3.91 16.06
CA TYR A 363 -9.36 -4.52 16.25
C TYR A 363 -9.31 -6.00 15.85
N ASP A 364 -10.09 -6.86 16.52
CA ASP A 364 -10.37 -8.20 16.02
C ASP A 364 -11.29 -8.08 14.79
N ILE A 365 -10.80 -8.55 13.65
CA ILE A 365 -11.48 -8.37 12.36
C ILE A 365 -12.78 -9.18 12.25
N THR A 366 -12.97 -10.20 13.10
CA THR A 366 -14.18 -11.03 13.15
C THR A 366 -15.34 -10.29 13.82
N SER A 367 -15.05 -9.59 14.92
CA SER A 367 -16.06 -9.04 15.85
C SER A 367 -16.11 -7.52 15.90
N GLY A 368 -15.12 -6.82 15.33
CA GLY A 368 -14.98 -5.36 15.44
C GLY A 368 -14.55 -4.89 16.83
N LYS A 369 -14.24 -5.82 17.75
CA LYS A 369 -13.81 -5.48 19.10
C LYS A 369 -12.39 -4.90 19.08
N LYS A 370 -12.23 -3.68 19.60
CA LYS A 370 -10.91 -3.08 19.85
C LYS A 370 -10.05 -3.98 20.76
N LEU A 371 -8.80 -4.19 20.35
CA LEU A 371 -7.80 -5.01 21.05
C LEU A 371 -6.82 -4.16 21.86
N TRP A 372 -6.17 -3.20 21.21
CA TRP A 372 -5.12 -2.35 21.78
C TRP A 372 -4.92 -1.08 20.95
N ASP A 373 -4.22 -0.09 21.51
CA ASP A 373 -3.69 1.07 20.78
C ASP A 373 -2.16 1.01 20.75
N LYS A 374 -1.56 1.49 19.66
CA LYS A 374 -0.13 1.76 19.54
C LYS A 374 0.05 3.28 19.50
N THR A 375 0.21 3.86 20.69
CA THR A 375 0.45 5.29 20.90
C THR A 375 1.94 5.64 20.85
N ASN A 376 2.27 6.90 21.12
CA ASN A 376 3.63 7.33 21.38
C ASN A 376 4.28 6.59 22.56
N TYR A 377 5.60 6.45 22.52
CA TYR A 377 6.37 5.70 23.52
C TYR A 377 7.84 6.17 23.58
N GLY A 378 8.60 5.68 24.58
CA GLY A 378 10.05 5.85 24.66
C GLY A 378 10.51 7.32 24.67
N GLN A 379 11.61 7.61 23.97
CA GLN A 379 12.17 8.96 23.82
C GLN A 379 11.44 9.72 22.70
N ALA A 380 10.16 10.02 22.93
CA ALA A 380 9.27 10.71 21.99
C ALA A 380 9.23 10.03 20.58
N CYS A 381 9.00 8.72 20.56
CA CYS A 381 8.67 7.96 19.35
C CYS A 381 7.18 8.05 19.05
N TYR A 382 6.83 8.44 17.82
CA TYR A 382 5.47 8.55 17.31
C TYR A 382 5.26 7.55 16.15
N PRO A 383 4.42 6.51 16.32
CA PRO A 383 4.08 5.55 15.26
C PRO A 383 3.50 6.24 14.03
N ALA A 384 4.18 6.14 12.90
CA ALA A 384 3.83 6.86 11.67
C ALA A 384 3.11 5.98 10.63
N ALA A 385 3.28 4.65 10.69
CA ALA A 385 2.78 3.72 9.65
C ALA A 385 2.80 2.24 10.06
N PHE A 386 2.03 1.40 9.35
CA PHE A 386 1.82 -0.02 9.69
C PHE A 386 1.65 -0.98 8.49
N ALA A 387 2.66 -1.83 8.23
CA ALA A 387 2.58 -2.89 7.23
C ALA A 387 2.11 -4.23 7.83
N GLY A 388 1.14 -4.89 7.20
CA GLY A 388 0.57 -6.16 7.65
C GLY A 388 0.69 -7.30 6.64
N GLY A 389 0.44 -8.52 7.10
CA GLY A 389 0.42 -9.75 6.29
C GLY A 389 0.70 -10.96 7.17
N ALA A 390 1.78 -11.69 6.89
CA ALA A 390 2.29 -12.74 7.78
C ALA A 390 2.86 -12.18 9.11
N LYS A 391 3.35 -10.94 9.09
CA LYS A 391 3.89 -10.20 10.24
C LYS A 391 3.29 -8.79 10.26
N LEU A 392 3.06 -8.26 11.46
CA LEU A 392 2.65 -6.86 11.66
C LEU A 392 3.88 -6.04 11.99
N LEU A 393 4.22 -5.08 11.13
CA LEU A 393 5.28 -4.11 11.35
C LEU A 393 4.69 -2.75 11.69
N SER A 394 5.37 -2.01 12.54
CA SER A 394 5.11 -0.60 12.82
C SER A 394 6.41 0.17 12.64
N VAL A 395 6.33 1.36 12.02
CA VAL A 395 7.46 2.29 11.93
C VAL A 395 7.09 3.54 12.70
N ALA A 396 7.99 4.01 13.57
CA ALA A 396 7.81 5.22 14.36
C ALA A 396 8.97 6.19 14.10
N SER A 397 8.68 7.49 14.07
CA SER A 397 9.71 8.53 14.03
C SER A 397 9.92 9.08 15.44
N CYS A 398 11.18 9.18 15.86
CA CYS A 398 11.59 9.32 17.25
C CYS A 398 12.55 10.49 17.44
N GLY A 399 12.29 11.34 18.45
CA GLY A 399 13.17 12.45 18.81
C GLY A 399 13.31 13.52 17.72
N ALA A 400 12.24 13.77 16.96
CA ALA A 400 12.19 14.73 15.86
C ALA A 400 12.71 16.13 16.27
N ALA A 401 13.48 16.76 15.39
CA ALA A 401 14.18 18.02 15.60
C ALA A 401 15.19 18.04 16.77
N THR A 402 15.67 16.88 17.23
CA THR A 402 16.74 16.78 18.24
C THR A 402 18.02 16.14 17.67
N ASP A 403 19.09 16.14 18.45
CA ASP A 403 20.33 15.40 18.14
C ASP A 403 20.07 13.90 17.99
N THR A 404 19.17 13.32 18.80
CA THR A 404 18.84 11.89 18.81
C THR A 404 17.88 11.40 17.71
N GLU A 405 17.42 12.27 16.81
CA GLU A 405 16.44 11.95 15.74
C GLU A 405 16.73 10.67 14.95
N HIS A 406 15.72 9.81 14.77
CA HIS A 406 15.78 8.54 14.05
C HIS A 406 14.38 7.99 13.74
N ASP A 407 14.29 6.99 12.86
CA ASP A 407 13.16 6.05 12.88
C ASP A 407 13.47 4.82 13.76
N GLU A 408 12.42 4.17 14.25
CA GLU A 408 12.44 2.79 14.72
C GLU A 408 11.52 1.92 13.86
N VAL A 409 11.94 0.69 13.58
CA VAL A 409 11.09 -0.39 13.06
C VAL A 409 10.80 -1.35 14.20
N GLN A 410 9.53 -1.78 14.36
CA GLN A 410 9.13 -2.80 15.32
C GLN A 410 8.29 -3.86 14.63
N GLN A 411 8.60 -5.14 14.84
CA GLN A 411 7.59 -6.19 14.64
C GLN A 411 6.70 -6.26 15.87
N LEU A 412 5.41 -6.06 15.69
CA LEU A 412 4.43 -6.16 16.76
C LEU A 412 3.86 -7.58 16.85
N ASP A 413 3.48 -7.98 18.05
CA ASP A 413 2.52 -9.04 18.25
C ASP A 413 1.11 -8.56 17.87
N PRO A 414 0.43 -9.17 16.87
CA PRO A 414 -0.85 -8.65 16.40
C PRO A 414 -1.95 -8.75 17.46
N ALA A 415 -1.93 -9.75 18.35
CA ALA A 415 -2.94 -9.91 19.38
C ALA A 415 -2.79 -8.92 20.55
N THR A 416 -1.56 -8.44 20.85
CA THR A 416 -1.27 -7.68 22.08
C THR A 416 -0.57 -6.33 21.88
N GLY A 417 -0.15 -5.98 20.66
CA GLY A 417 0.52 -4.71 20.35
C GLY A 417 1.96 -4.58 20.87
N LYS A 418 2.45 -5.61 21.58
CA LYS A 418 3.81 -5.64 22.17
C LYS A 418 4.85 -5.83 21.07
N ALA A 419 5.94 -5.07 21.11
CA ALA A 419 7.07 -5.29 20.22
C ALA A 419 7.74 -6.65 20.52
N LYS A 420 7.90 -7.49 19.49
CA LYS A 420 8.70 -8.73 19.52
C LYS A 420 10.18 -8.41 19.38
N TRP A 421 10.49 -7.36 18.63
CA TRP A 421 11.79 -6.70 18.55
C TRP A 421 11.60 -5.24 18.14
N THR A 422 12.61 -4.42 18.41
CA THR A 422 12.70 -3.02 18.01
C THR A 422 14.08 -2.77 17.44
N THR A 423 14.14 -2.14 16.27
CA THR A 423 15.40 -1.83 15.58
C THR A 423 15.47 -0.35 15.25
N LYS A 424 16.37 0.34 15.93
CA LYS A 424 16.72 1.75 15.67
C LYS A 424 17.43 1.87 14.33
N ILE A 425 16.89 2.73 13.47
CA ILE A 425 17.50 3.11 12.19
C ILE A 425 18.54 4.23 12.45
N PRO A 426 19.69 4.25 11.75
CA PRO A 426 20.68 5.32 11.92
C PRO A 426 20.13 6.70 11.52
N LYS A 427 20.57 7.76 12.20
CA LYS A 427 20.12 9.13 11.93
C LYS A 427 20.31 9.53 10.46
N GLY A 428 19.35 10.29 9.93
CA GLY A 428 19.31 10.74 8.53
C GLY A 428 18.81 9.68 7.53
N TRP A 429 18.57 8.44 7.97
CA TRP A 429 17.86 7.45 7.17
C TRP A 429 16.38 7.42 7.52
N THR A 430 15.54 7.45 6.49
CA THR A 430 14.08 7.38 6.59
C THR A 430 13.56 6.10 5.94
N VAL A 431 12.74 5.33 6.66
CA VAL A 431 12.05 4.15 6.11
C VAL A 431 10.91 4.59 5.18
N GLU A 432 10.99 4.31 3.88
CA GLU A 432 9.94 4.75 2.94
C GLU A 432 8.93 3.63 2.64
N ARG A 433 9.38 2.38 2.42
CA ARG A 433 8.51 1.26 1.99
C ARG A 433 8.94 -0.09 2.54
N THR A 434 7.97 -1.01 2.66
CA THR A 434 8.16 -2.41 3.02
C THR A 434 7.92 -3.28 1.78
N TYR A 435 8.99 -3.77 1.15
CA TYR A 435 8.91 -4.64 -0.04
C TYR A 435 8.54 -6.09 0.31
N SER A 436 8.73 -6.51 1.56
CA SER A 436 8.03 -7.67 2.12
C SER A 436 7.96 -7.56 3.65
N VAL A 437 6.84 -8.01 4.22
CA VAL A 437 6.70 -8.21 5.68
C VAL A 437 7.27 -9.55 6.13
N ASP A 438 7.43 -10.53 5.24
CA ASP A 438 8.04 -11.82 5.56
C ASP A 438 8.73 -12.46 4.34
N PRO A 439 10.07 -12.65 4.34
CA PRO A 439 11.02 -12.07 5.30
C PRO A 439 10.96 -10.53 5.27
N VAL A 440 11.32 -9.88 6.38
CA VAL A 440 11.20 -8.42 6.50
C VAL A 440 12.25 -7.72 5.62
N VAL A 441 11.79 -7.03 4.57
CA VAL A 441 12.61 -6.30 3.60
C VAL A 441 12.08 -4.87 3.48
N ILE A 442 12.94 -3.89 3.78
CA ILE A 442 12.56 -2.48 3.90
C ILE A 442 13.46 -1.60 3.04
N TYR A 443 12.84 -0.76 2.23
CA TYR A 443 13.47 0.31 1.44
C TYR A 443 13.51 1.62 2.24
N MET A 444 14.69 2.25 2.23
CA MET A 444 15.01 3.45 3.00
C MET A 444 15.72 4.48 2.12
N THR A 445 15.49 5.76 2.37
CA THR A 445 16.26 6.86 1.78
C THR A 445 17.15 7.55 2.80
N ASN A 446 18.18 8.24 2.34
CA ASN A 446 18.92 9.23 3.10
C ASN A 446 19.07 10.47 2.21
N LYS A 447 18.27 11.49 2.50
CA LYS A 447 18.08 12.65 1.61
C LYS A 447 19.33 13.53 1.55
N ASP A 448 20.01 13.74 2.69
CA ASP A 448 21.25 14.51 2.80
C ASP A 448 22.39 13.89 1.99
N GLN A 449 22.57 12.56 2.10
CA GLN A 449 23.61 11.84 1.36
C GLN A 449 23.19 11.46 -0.07
N LYS A 450 21.94 11.74 -0.47
CA LYS A 450 21.30 11.31 -1.73
C LYS A 450 21.45 9.80 -1.99
N LYS A 451 21.25 8.99 -0.94
CA LYS A 451 21.38 7.52 -0.99
C LYS A 451 20.03 6.83 -0.79
N VAL A 452 19.97 5.60 -1.29
CA VAL A 452 18.90 4.64 -1.03
C VAL A 452 19.51 3.34 -0.52
N ASN A 453 18.71 2.51 0.15
CA ASN A 453 19.14 1.24 0.71
C ASN A 453 17.94 0.30 0.86
N VAL A 454 18.11 -0.97 0.49
CA VAL A 454 17.13 -2.03 0.81
C VAL A 454 17.77 -2.94 1.85
N THR A 455 17.29 -2.84 3.09
CA THR A 455 17.78 -3.62 4.23
C THR A 455 16.85 -4.80 4.49
N THR A 456 17.43 -5.98 4.61
CA THR A 456 16.73 -7.20 5.03
C THR A 456 17.02 -7.46 6.50
N PHE A 457 16.00 -7.89 7.25
CA PHE A 457 16.10 -8.20 8.67
C PHE A 457 15.94 -9.69 8.96
N LYS A 458 16.46 -10.11 10.11
CA LYS A 458 16.23 -11.43 10.72
C LYS A 458 14.97 -11.36 11.60
N ASP A 459 14.42 -12.51 11.99
CA ASP A 459 13.21 -12.58 12.83
C ASP A 459 13.36 -11.99 14.24
N ASN A 460 14.58 -11.65 14.66
CA ASN A 460 14.88 -10.93 15.91
C ASN A 460 15.18 -9.44 15.70
N GLY A 461 14.88 -8.87 14.53
CA GLY A 461 15.11 -7.46 14.21
C GLY A 461 16.54 -7.07 13.87
N ALA A 462 17.54 -7.95 14.05
CA ALA A 462 18.90 -7.68 13.61
C ALA A 462 18.99 -7.66 12.07
N VAL A 463 19.86 -6.83 11.51
CA VAL A 463 20.10 -6.81 10.05
C VAL A 463 20.59 -8.19 9.58
N ARG A 464 19.94 -8.74 8.54
CA ARG A 464 20.34 -9.94 7.80
C ARG A 464 21.34 -9.57 6.72
N SER A 465 20.98 -8.61 5.87
CA SER A 465 21.79 -8.13 4.76
C SER A 465 21.32 -6.74 4.27
N GLN A 466 22.08 -6.14 3.37
CA GLN A 466 21.72 -4.92 2.64
C GLN A 466 22.06 -5.12 1.17
N LEU A 467 21.17 -4.73 0.26
CA LEU A 467 21.36 -4.92 -1.18
C LEU A 467 22.62 -4.20 -1.70
N LYS A 468 23.31 -4.86 -2.64
CA LYS A 468 24.57 -4.42 -3.24
C LYS A 468 24.40 -4.35 -4.75
N SER A 469 23.75 -3.28 -5.22
CA SER A 469 23.72 -2.88 -6.62
C SER A 469 23.85 -1.36 -6.74
N SER A 470 24.34 -0.92 -7.89
CA SER A 470 24.34 0.49 -8.35
C SER A 470 23.14 0.80 -9.26
N ASP A 471 22.30 -0.19 -9.57
CA ASP A 471 21.13 -0.03 -10.43
C ASP A 471 20.04 0.82 -9.75
N ALA A 472 19.28 1.54 -10.55
CA ALA A 472 18.00 2.12 -10.14
C ALA A 472 16.88 1.09 -10.34
N PHE A 473 15.90 1.07 -9.43
CA PHE A 473 14.76 0.15 -9.45
C PHE A 473 13.45 0.93 -9.49
N ARG A 474 12.46 0.42 -10.24
CA ARG A 474 11.13 1.02 -10.40
C ARG A 474 9.99 0.06 -10.05
N PRO A 475 9.84 -0.32 -8.77
CA PRO A 475 8.53 -0.72 -8.29
C PRO A 475 7.57 0.47 -8.32
N GLU A 476 6.31 0.23 -8.65
CA GLU A 476 5.25 1.22 -8.68
C GLU A 476 4.58 1.31 -7.31
N CYS A 477 5.17 2.10 -6.41
CA CYS A 477 4.59 2.42 -5.12
C CYS A 477 3.63 3.60 -5.22
N GLY A 478 2.41 3.47 -4.67
CA GLY A 478 1.37 4.50 -4.71
C GLY A 478 1.80 5.85 -4.12
N PHE A 479 1.29 6.95 -4.68
CA PHE A 479 1.72 8.31 -4.33
C PHE A 479 1.14 8.76 -2.97
N ALA A 480 2.00 8.84 -1.95
CA ALA A 480 1.63 9.26 -0.59
C ALA A 480 2.30 10.61 -0.26
N ILE A 481 1.49 11.61 0.10
CA ILE A 481 1.93 13.01 0.28
C ILE A 481 1.95 13.42 1.77
N LEU A 482 0.89 13.08 2.50
CA LEU A 482 0.63 13.57 3.86
C LEU A 482 0.96 12.53 4.95
N ASP A 483 0.72 11.25 4.64
CA ASP A 483 0.99 10.12 5.53
C ASP A 483 1.98 9.15 4.87
N ARG A 484 2.57 8.29 5.69
CA ARG A 484 3.65 7.37 5.33
C ARG A 484 3.09 5.98 4.98
N ASP A 485 2.53 5.80 3.79
CA ASP A 485 2.15 4.46 3.31
C ASP A 485 3.37 3.54 3.21
N LEU A 486 3.45 2.49 4.03
CA LEU A 486 4.54 1.52 3.99
C LEU A 486 4.33 0.42 2.95
N THR A 487 3.11 0.27 2.44
CA THR A 487 2.70 -0.84 1.58
C THR A 487 2.57 -0.36 0.13
N GLY A 488 1.54 -0.81 -0.60
CA GLY A 488 1.17 -0.24 -1.90
C GLY A 488 2.19 -0.33 -3.05
N CYS A 489 3.30 -1.06 -2.90
CA CYS A 489 4.28 -1.25 -3.96
C CYS A 489 3.90 -2.38 -4.90
N PHE A 490 3.43 -2.03 -6.08
CA PHE A 490 3.35 -2.93 -7.22
C PHE A 490 4.74 -3.15 -7.83
N GLY A 491 4.98 -4.30 -8.49
CA GLY A 491 6.30 -4.63 -9.04
C GLY A 491 7.33 -5.05 -7.98
N THR A 492 6.92 -5.63 -6.84
CA THR A 492 7.85 -6.25 -5.88
C THR A 492 7.34 -7.63 -5.46
N ALA A 493 8.24 -8.61 -5.39
CA ALA A 493 7.92 -9.94 -4.83
C ALA A 493 9.12 -10.50 -4.06
N ALA A 494 8.88 -11.41 -3.12
CA ALA A 494 9.94 -12.11 -2.39
C ALA A 494 9.58 -13.58 -2.12
N ASP A 495 10.63 -14.40 -1.98
CA ASP A 495 10.61 -15.70 -1.30
C ASP A 495 11.44 -15.62 0.01
N ALA A 496 11.55 -16.71 0.77
CA ALA A 496 12.30 -16.76 2.04
C ALA A 496 13.79 -16.33 1.96
N ASN A 497 14.38 -16.38 0.76
CA ASN A 497 15.80 -16.15 0.46
C ASN A 497 16.04 -15.24 -0.75
N THR A 498 15.02 -14.83 -1.50
CA THR A 498 15.15 -13.99 -2.70
C THR A 498 14.20 -12.79 -2.67
N LEU A 499 14.68 -11.60 -3.03
CA LEU A 499 13.84 -10.45 -3.42
C LEU A 499 13.95 -10.25 -4.93
N TYR A 500 12.82 -9.95 -5.58
CA TYR A 500 12.73 -9.65 -7.01
C TYR A 500 12.35 -8.18 -7.20
N LEU A 501 13.23 -7.43 -7.87
CA LEU A 501 13.02 -6.02 -8.20
C LEU A 501 13.18 -5.75 -9.70
N PRO A 502 12.30 -4.94 -10.32
CA PRO A 502 12.44 -4.45 -11.68
C PRO A 502 13.41 -3.27 -11.73
N THR A 503 14.36 -3.29 -12.67
CA THR A 503 15.22 -2.13 -12.94
C THR A 503 14.41 -0.97 -13.54
N GLU A 504 14.93 0.25 -13.39
CA GLU A 504 14.41 1.42 -14.07
C GLU A 504 14.67 1.31 -15.59
N ALA A 505 13.59 1.21 -16.37
CA ALA A 505 13.65 1.29 -17.83
C ALA A 505 14.16 2.67 -18.25
N LYS A 506 15.28 2.70 -18.99
CA LYS A 506 15.86 3.94 -19.55
C LYS A 506 15.39 4.21 -20.98
N SER A 507 15.17 3.14 -21.73
CA SER A 507 14.65 3.11 -23.10
C SER A 507 14.41 1.64 -23.46
N GLY A 508 13.20 1.28 -23.86
CA GLY A 508 12.82 -0.11 -24.06
C GLY A 508 12.87 -0.92 -22.76
N ALA A 509 13.04 -2.24 -22.89
CA ALA A 509 12.74 -3.17 -21.80
C ALA A 509 13.71 -3.11 -20.61
N ASN A 510 13.13 -3.33 -19.43
CA ASN A 510 13.86 -3.50 -18.17
C ASN A 510 14.32 -4.96 -17.94
N GLU A 511 14.88 -5.20 -16.75
CA GLU A 511 15.22 -6.52 -16.24
C GLU A 511 14.59 -6.72 -14.85
N ILE A 512 14.19 -7.94 -14.52
CA ILE A 512 13.97 -8.35 -13.13
C ILE A 512 15.29 -8.90 -12.58
N VAL A 513 15.75 -8.33 -11.47
CA VAL A 513 16.97 -8.77 -10.75
C VAL A 513 16.56 -9.50 -9.47
N ALA A 514 17.17 -10.66 -9.24
CA ALA A 514 16.95 -11.51 -8.08
C ALA A 514 18.08 -11.36 -7.06
N PHE A 515 17.78 -10.82 -5.88
CA PHE A 515 18.75 -10.56 -4.81
C PHE A 515 18.68 -11.61 -3.71
N ASP A 516 19.84 -12.17 -3.36
CA ASP A 516 20.01 -13.07 -2.22
C ASP A 516 19.85 -12.31 -0.90
N LEU A 517 18.83 -12.68 -0.13
CA LEU A 517 18.47 -12.02 1.12
C LEU A 517 19.44 -12.30 2.28
N SER A 518 20.34 -13.28 2.14
CA SER A 518 21.37 -13.58 3.14
C SER A 518 22.65 -12.75 2.96
N THR A 519 22.99 -12.39 1.73
CA THR A 519 24.25 -11.69 1.37
C THR A 519 24.06 -10.29 0.82
N GLY A 520 22.85 -9.98 0.33
CA GLY A 520 22.50 -8.76 -0.39
C GLY A 520 23.00 -8.70 -1.83
N LYS A 521 23.59 -9.79 -2.34
CA LYS A 521 24.14 -9.86 -3.71
C LYS A 521 23.07 -10.26 -4.72
N GLU A 522 23.26 -9.88 -5.98
CA GLU A 522 22.53 -10.48 -7.10
C GLU A 522 22.83 -11.99 -7.20
N LYS A 523 21.79 -12.78 -7.52
CA LYS A 523 21.84 -14.21 -7.86
C LYS A 523 21.79 -14.42 -9.37
N TRP A 524 20.89 -13.69 -10.02
CA TRP A 524 20.66 -13.66 -11.46
C TRP A 524 19.78 -12.45 -11.81
N ARG A 525 19.74 -12.12 -13.11
CA ARG A 525 18.77 -11.18 -13.69
C ARG A 525 18.21 -11.73 -14.99
N VAL A 526 17.06 -11.19 -15.41
CA VAL A 526 16.39 -11.57 -16.66
C VAL A 526 15.71 -10.38 -17.32
N LYS A 527 16.02 -10.12 -18.60
CA LYS A 527 15.36 -9.08 -19.41
C LYS A 527 13.88 -9.45 -19.64
N SER A 528 13.01 -8.44 -19.73
CA SER A 528 11.67 -8.59 -20.30
C SER A 528 11.71 -9.36 -21.64
N PRO A 529 10.72 -10.24 -21.93
CA PRO A 529 10.65 -10.98 -23.18
C PRO A 529 10.06 -10.16 -24.35
N ALA A 530 9.71 -8.90 -24.12
CA ALA A 530 9.32 -7.90 -25.11
C ALA A 530 10.16 -6.62 -24.87
N ASP A 531 9.80 -5.45 -25.42
CA ASP A 531 10.55 -4.20 -25.17
C ASP A 531 9.90 -3.27 -24.11
N GLU A 532 8.90 -3.81 -23.41
CA GLU A 532 8.10 -3.14 -22.39
C GLU A 532 8.54 -3.58 -20.98
N SER A 533 8.17 -2.81 -19.95
CA SER A 533 8.51 -3.11 -18.56
C SER A 533 7.94 -4.46 -18.10
N MET A 534 8.75 -5.26 -17.41
CA MET A 534 8.35 -6.48 -16.73
C MET A 534 8.40 -6.26 -15.21
N LEU A 535 7.28 -6.49 -14.53
CA LEU A 535 7.04 -6.14 -13.13
C LEU A 535 6.66 -7.41 -12.33
N PRO A 536 7.38 -7.74 -11.23
CA PRO A 536 7.03 -8.84 -10.32
C PRO A 536 5.60 -8.75 -9.77
N LEU A 537 4.84 -9.85 -9.83
CA LEU A 537 3.52 -9.97 -9.20
C LEU A 537 3.62 -10.70 -7.86
N LYS A 538 3.96 -12.00 -7.90
CA LYS A 538 3.97 -12.91 -6.74
C LYS A 538 4.68 -14.22 -7.07
N MET A 539 4.97 -14.99 -6.03
CA MET A 539 5.49 -16.36 -6.16
C MET A 539 4.37 -17.37 -6.38
N ASP A 540 4.63 -18.33 -7.26
CA ASP A 540 3.83 -19.53 -7.54
C ASP A 540 4.77 -20.75 -7.44
N GLY A 541 4.89 -21.29 -6.23
CA GLY A 541 5.89 -22.31 -5.90
C GLY A 541 7.32 -21.82 -6.18
N THR A 542 8.02 -22.50 -7.10
CA THR A 542 9.38 -22.16 -7.56
C THR A 542 9.41 -21.25 -8.79
N ARG A 543 8.30 -20.56 -9.07
CA ARG A 543 8.13 -19.68 -10.23
C ARG A 543 7.76 -18.28 -9.76
N LEU A 544 8.43 -17.27 -10.28
CA LEU A 544 7.99 -15.88 -10.14
C LEU A 544 6.99 -15.60 -11.26
N ILE A 545 5.79 -15.14 -10.91
CA ILE A 545 4.85 -14.59 -11.88
C ILE A 545 5.16 -13.09 -12.03
N ALA A 546 5.24 -12.62 -13.27
CA ALA A 546 5.43 -11.21 -13.62
C ALA A 546 4.44 -10.78 -14.70
N TYR A 547 4.11 -9.49 -14.70
CA TYR A 547 3.34 -8.82 -15.74
C TYR A 547 4.30 -8.05 -16.65
N VAL A 548 4.20 -8.25 -17.95
CA VAL A 548 4.82 -7.39 -18.97
C VAL A 548 3.76 -6.40 -19.42
N GLU A 549 4.07 -5.11 -19.37
CA GLU A 549 3.15 -4.05 -19.77
C GLU A 549 2.79 -4.11 -21.27
N PRO A 550 1.64 -3.57 -21.70
CA PRO A 550 1.31 -3.43 -23.11
C PRO A 550 2.26 -2.43 -23.80
N SER A 551 2.40 -2.58 -25.10
CA SER A 551 3.02 -1.57 -25.98
C SER A 551 1.93 -0.76 -26.70
N TYR A 552 2.30 0.09 -27.66
CA TYR A 552 1.31 0.72 -28.54
C TYR A 552 0.63 -0.33 -29.46
N ASP A 553 1.39 -1.33 -29.91
CA ASP A 553 1.00 -2.31 -30.93
C ASP A 553 0.71 -3.72 -30.39
N ALA A 554 0.84 -3.96 -29.08
CA ALA A 554 0.62 -5.28 -28.47
C ALA A 554 0.03 -5.18 -27.04
N GLY A 555 -0.91 -6.06 -26.71
CA GLY A 555 -1.44 -6.19 -25.35
C GLY A 555 -0.40 -6.73 -24.36
N GLY A 556 -0.64 -6.52 -23.06
CA GLY A 556 0.24 -6.98 -21.98
C GLY A 556 0.36 -8.50 -21.90
N GLN A 557 1.31 -8.99 -21.12
CA GLN A 557 1.61 -10.43 -21.01
C GLN A 557 1.72 -10.86 -19.56
N ILE A 558 1.29 -12.09 -19.24
CA ILE A 558 1.65 -12.74 -17.98
C ILE A 558 2.69 -13.80 -18.27
N VAL A 559 3.79 -13.76 -17.52
CA VAL A 559 4.93 -14.64 -17.69
C VAL A 559 5.31 -15.32 -16.39
N SER A 560 5.81 -16.54 -16.51
CA SER A 560 6.36 -17.35 -15.43
C SER A 560 7.87 -17.47 -15.61
N ILE A 561 8.62 -17.03 -14.60
CA ILE A 561 10.09 -17.09 -14.55
C ILE A 561 10.49 -18.19 -13.56
N PRO A 562 11.17 -19.27 -13.99
CA PRO A 562 11.63 -20.30 -13.06
C PRO A 562 12.77 -19.73 -12.20
N THR A 563 12.65 -19.81 -10.87
CA THR A 563 13.63 -19.19 -9.96
C THR A 563 14.83 -20.09 -9.65
N THR A 564 14.76 -21.36 -10.08
CA THR A 564 15.81 -22.38 -10.02
C THR A 564 16.28 -22.78 -11.43
N GLY A 565 17.39 -23.52 -11.50
CA GLY A 565 18.10 -23.78 -12.76
C GLY A 565 19.00 -22.61 -13.15
N SER A 566 19.39 -22.54 -14.43
CA SER A 566 20.32 -21.53 -14.96
C SER A 566 19.75 -20.62 -16.05
N SER A 567 18.65 -21.01 -16.70
CA SER A 567 18.13 -20.28 -17.86
C SER A 567 17.26 -19.08 -17.51
N HIS A 568 16.52 -19.15 -16.39
CA HIS A 568 15.54 -18.14 -15.91
C HIS A 568 14.57 -17.56 -16.96
N ARG A 569 14.41 -18.22 -18.12
CA ARG A 569 13.71 -17.66 -19.28
C ARG A 569 12.22 -17.43 -18.98
N PRO A 570 11.66 -16.23 -19.25
CA PRO A 570 10.24 -15.98 -19.07
C PRO A 570 9.42 -16.87 -20.01
N THR A 571 8.50 -17.64 -19.42
CA THR A 571 7.55 -18.49 -20.15
C THR A 571 6.20 -17.81 -20.18
N LYS A 572 5.72 -17.45 -21.37
CA LYS A 572 4.43 -16.80 -21.60
C LYS A 572 3.27 -17.70 -21.13
N LEU A 573 2.56 -17.27 -20.10
CA LEU A 573 1.33 -17.91 -19.61
C LEU A 573 0.10 -17.36 -20.33
N LEU A 574 0.06 -16.05 -20.55
CA LEU A 574 -1.05 -15.29 -21.12
C LEU A 574 -0.52 -14.14 -22.00
N GLN A 575 -1.27 -13.78 -23.03
CA GLN A 575 -1.02 -12.65 -23.94
C GLN A 575 -2.35 -11.93 -24.13
N ASN A 576 -2.50 -10.69 -23.70
CA ASN A 576 -3.72 -9.93 -23.94
C ASN A 576 -3.81 -9.55 -25.43
N PRO A 577 -5.00 -9.46 -26.04
CA PRO A 577 -5.15 -9.12 -27.45
C PRO A 577 -4.42 -7.84 -27.87
N GLN A 578 -3.88 -7.80 -29.09
CA GLN A 578 -3.46 -6.53 -29.71
C GLN A 578 -4.58 -5.46 -29.63
N GLY A 579 -5.83 -5.86 -29.87
CA GLY A 579 -6.99 -4.95 -29.83
C GLY A 579 -7.23 -4.26 -28.48
N THR A 580 -6.74 -4.84 -27.36
CA THR A 580 -6.87 -4.23 -26.03
C THR A 580 -5.68 -3.37 -25.61
N ALA A 581 -4.60 -3.30 -26.39
CA ALA A 581 -3.40 -2.54 -26.02
C ALA A 581 -3.70 -1.09 -25.63
N SER A 582 -4.53 -0.36 -26.40
CA SER A 582 -4.96 1.01 -26.07
C SER A 582 -5.88 1.07 -24.83
N VAL A 583 -6.69 0.03 -24.60
CA VAL A 583 -7.54 -0.08 -23.41
C VAL A 583 -6.66 -0.25 -22.17
N GLU A 584 -5.67 -1.14 -22.22
CA GLU A 584 -4.72 -1.45 -21.15
C GLU A 584 -3.80 -0.27 -20.82
N ASN A 585 -3.18 0.37 -21.81
CA ASN A 585 -2.31 1.54 -21.63
C ASN A 585 -3.03 2.71 -20.91
N GLY A 586 -4.34 2.86 -21.11
CA GLY A 586 -5.12 3.90 -20.44
C GLY A 586 -5.43 3.65 -18.96
N PHE A 587 -4.94 2.57 -18.34
CA PHE A 587 -4.95 2.38 -16.88
C PHE A 587 -3.75 3.09 -16.23
N PHE A 588 -3.70 4.42 -16.35
CA PHE A 588 -2.63 5.28 -15.81
C PHE A 588 -2.37 5.07 -14.31
N SER A 589 -3.41 4.71 -13.56
CA SER A 589 -3.30 4.20 -12.20
C SER A 589 -3.86 2.78 -12.19
N LYS A 590 -3.08 1.80 -11.74
CA LYS A 590 -3.42 0.37 -11.89
C LYS A 590 -3.25 -0.44 -10.61
N ALA A 591 -4.13 -1.42 -10.43
CA ALA A 591 -3.96 -2.57 -9.54
C ALA A 591 -4.32 -3.83 -10.31
N VAL A 592 -3.48 -4.86 -10.19
CA VAL A 592 -3.58 -6.10 -10.97
C VAL A 592 -3.45 -7.34 -10.10
N ASP A 593 -3.99 -8.45 -10.57
CA ASP A 593 -3.72 -9.79 -10.01
C ASP A 593 -3.80 -10.87 -11.10
N TYR A 594 -3.18 -12.02 -10.86
CA TYR A 594 -3.25 -13.21 -11.72
C TYR A 594 -3.60 -14.45 -10.89
N VAL A 595 -4.79 -15.03 -11.11
CA VAL A 595 -5.36 -16.14 -10.33
C VAL A 595 -6.05 -17.12 -11.27
N ASP A 596 -5.80 -18.42 -11.10
CA ASP A 596 -6.44 -19.51 -11.84
C ASP A 596 -6.46 -19.33 -13.38
N GLY A 597 -5.33 -18.90 -13.93
CA GLY A 597 -5.16 -18.67 -15.36
C GLY A 597 -5.81 -17.37 -15.88
N ARG A 598 -6.43 -16.57 -15.00
CA ARG A 598 -7.03 -15.27 -15.34
C ARG A 598 -6.16 -14.11 -14.89
N PHE A 599 -6.04 -13.09 -15.73
CA PHE A 599 -5.41 -11.82 -15.39
C PHE A 599 -6.47 -10.75 -15.18
N TYR A 600 -6.32 -9.95 -14.14
CA TYR A 600 -7.21 -8.85 -13.81
C TYR A 600 -6.44 -7.53 -13.82
N LEU A 601 -7.00 -6.53 -14.48
CA LEU A 601 -6.49 -5.15 -14.52
C LEU A 601 -7.61 -4.21 -14.07
N SER A 602 -7.38 -3.41 -13.04
CA SER A 602 -8.34 -2.44 -12.52
C SER A 602 -7.70 -1.09 -12.27
N THR A 603 -8.47 0.00 -12.35
CA THR A 603 -7.95 1.34 -12.01
C THR A 603 -7.88 1.54 -10.49
N THR A 604 -6.89 2.28 -10.00
CA THR A 604 -6.82 2.70 -8.59
C THR A 604 -7.36 4.11 -8.33
N ARG A 605 -7.65 4.89 -9.38
CA ARG A 605 -8.23 6.23 -9.30
C ARG A 605 -9.11 6.54 -10.51
N LEU A 606 -10.24 7.18 -10.26
CA LEU A 606 -11.15 7.78 -11.25
C LEU A 606 -10.81 9.26 -11.43
N THR A 607 -10.99 9.77 -12.65
CA THR A 607 -10.76 11.17 -13.02
C THR A 607 -11.99 12.05 -12.83
N GLY A 608 -13.19 11.46 -12.81
CA GLY A 608 -14.48 12.17 -12.80
C GLY A 608 -14.84 12.75 -14.17
N ASN A 609 -14.56 12.02 -15.25
CA ASN A 609 -14.81 12.51 -16.60
C ASN A 609 -16.26 12.30 -17.04
N ASP A 610 -17.10 13.34 -16.89
CA ASP A 610 -18.50 13.34 -17.33
C ASP A 610 -18.69 13.13 -18.84
N GLN A 611 -17.64 13.24 -19.67
CA GLN A 611 -17.74 13.11 -21.14
C GLN A 611 -17.66 11.67 -21.65
N SER A 612 -17.12 10.73 -20.87
CA SER A 612 -17.01 9.32 -21.27
C SER A 612 -16.87 8.41 -20.06
N LYS A 613 -17.64 7.32 -20.02
CA LYS A 613 -17.60 6.34 -18.93
C LYS A 613 -16.19 5.79 -18.71
N GLU A 614 -15.67 5.96 -17.50
CA GLU A 614 -14.31 5.56 -17.16
C GLU A 614 -14.13 4.04 -17.03
N LYS A 615 -12.88 3.58 -17.13
CA LYS A 615 -12.52 2.16 -17.08
C LYS A 615 -12.41 1.70 -15.63
N LEU A 616 -13.19 0.70 -15.20
CA LEU A 616 -13.07 0.13 -13.85
C LEU A 616 -12.15 -1.08 -13.81
N MET A 617 -12.46 -2.11 -14.61
CA MET A 617 -11.84 -3.42 -14.50
C MET A 617 -12.01 -4.28 -15.76
N LEU A 618 -10.94 -4.93 -16.22
CA LEU A 618 -10.95 -6.01 -17.22
C LEU A 618 -10.52 -7.34 -16.58
N ALA A 619 -11.03 -8.44 -17.13
CA ALA A 619 -10.54 -9.79 -16.88
C ALA A 619 -10.18 -10.48 -18.21
N TYR A 620 -9.01 -11.12 -18.24
CA TYR A 620 -8.50 -11.89 -19.38
C TYR A 620 -8.34 -13.36 -19.01
N GLY A 621 -8.51 -14.27 -19.96
CA GLY A 621 -8.36 -15.72 -19.79
C GLY A 621 -8.17 -16.45 -21.12
N LYS A 622 -8.16 -17.79 -21.13
CA LYS A 622 -7.89 -18.57 -22.35
C LYS A 622 -9.13 -18.91 -23.18
#